data_AF-A0A1E3Y7V0-F1
#
_entry.id   AF-A0A1E3Y7V0-F1
#
_cell.length_a   1.000
_cell.length_b   1.000
_cell.length_c   1.000
_cell.angle_alpha   90.00
_cell.angle_beta   90.00
_cell.angle_gamma   90.00
#
_symmetry.space_group_name_H-M   'P 1'
#
loop_
_entity.id
_entity.type
_entity.pdbx_description
1 polymer ?
#
loop_
_entity_poly.entity_id
_entity_poly.type
_entity_poly.pdbx_seq_one_letter_code
_entity_poly.pdbx_strand_id
1 'polypeptide(L)'
;MKKPTVPPTGPSPSANSDPQRRPAAFTVEPEAPRTRPAENRAPRSFAGDVVIVPDDQDPFIAATEALPEVPVAEPSRRRFSFAKLATGAFGLLLSLAFGLWVDRLISDLFARADWLGYLAIGAVAIGLLALMVAVGRELVGLWRLDTVQDLKVEAEAAAESGKRKQAATVVKKLTALVAHRAETARGQKTLAAVEDDIIDAPQLIELAERELLSPLDVKARALILNSAKRVSVVTAVSPRAVVDLAYVLFEVVRLVRSMADLYGGRPGSLGMLRLLRDVFAHLAVTGSIAIGDGLAQQVLGHGLAARLSTRLGEGVINGLMTARIGIAAMDLCRPLPFRAAKRPGIGDFIGDLTPSMKGKDGTKTG
;
A
#
# COMPACT_ATOMS: atom_id res chain seq x y z
N MET A 1 42.25 -47.29 -57.04
CA MET A 1 42.80 -46.40 -58.10
C MET A 1 42.13 -45.04 -57.98
N LYS A 2 42.93 -43.94 -57.89
CA LYS A 2 42.53 -42.51 -57.79
C LYS A 2 41.78 -42.11 -56.51
N LYS A 3 42.06 -41.00 -55.81
CA LYS A 3 43.14 -40.00 -55.70
C LYS A 3 42.83 -39.25 -54.38
N PRO A 4 43.81 -38.82 -53.57
CA PRO A 4 43.57 -38.06 -52.35
C PRO A 4 43.38 -36.57 -52.66
N THR A 5 42.59 -35.83 -51.88
CA THR A 5 42.48 -34.37 -52.01
C THR A 5 42.36 -33.70 -50.64
N VAL A 6 43.53 -33.20 -50.22
CA VAL A 6 43.88 -32.04 -49.38
C VAL A 6 42.74 -31.29 -48.64
N PRO A 7 42.88 -31.04 -47.33
CA PRO A 7 42.01 -30.12 -46.58
C PRO A 7 42.47 -28.65 -46.72
N PRO A 8 41.57 -27.67 -46.85
CA PRO A 8 41.97 -26.26 -46.78
C PRO A 8 42.07 -25.79 -45.31
N THR A 9 43.31 -25.54 -44.92
CA THR A 9 43.81 -24.46 -44.04
C THR A 9 42.75 -23.58 -43.33
N GLY A 10 42.59 -23.78 -42.02
CA GLY A 10 42.11 -22.73 -41.12
C GLY A 10 43.27 -21.82 -40.69
N PRO A 11 43.09 -20.49 -40.60
CA PRO A 11 44.11 -19.62 -40.03
C PRO A 11 44.07 -19.69 -38.48
N SER A 12 45.26 -19.89 -37.88
CA SER A 12 45.51 -19.73 -36.45
C SER A 12 45.18 -18.30 -35.96
N PRO A 13 44.77 -18.13 -34.69
CA PRO A 13 44.33 -16.86 -34.17
C PRO A 13 45.53 -15.95 -33.85
N SER A 14 45.61 -14.80 -34.50
CA SER A 14 46.49 -13.70 -34.09
C SER A 14 45.85 -12.91 -32.94
N ALA A 15 46.70 -12.55 -32.00
CA ALA A 15 46.39 -11.88 -30.74
C ALA A 15 45.92 -10.42 -30.89
N ASN A 16 45.10 -10.02 -29.93
CA ASN A 16 44.93 -8.67 -29.35
C ASN A 16 44.78 -7.46 -30.29
N SER A 17 43.55 -6.96 -30.39
CA SER A 17 43.26 -5.53 -30.15
C SER A 17 41.79 -5.38 -29.76
N ASP A 18 41.54 -4.64 -28.70
CA ASP A 18 40.21 -4.21 -28.24
C ASP A 18 39.57 -3.27 -29.27
N PRO A 19 38.30 -3.49 -29.63
CA PRO A 19 37.44 -2.38 -29.95
C PRO A 19 36.11 -2.53 -29.20
N GLN A 20 35.98 -1.82 -28.08
CA GLN A 20 34.80 -1.06 -27.70
C GLN A 20 33.51 -1.59 -28.34
N ARG A 21 32.93 -2.64 -27.71
CA ARG A 21 31.69 -3.28 -28.16
C ARG A 21 30.58 -2.23 -28.31
N ARG A 22 30.31 -1.83 -29.54
CA ARG A 22 29.07 -1.12 -29.90
C ARG A 22 27.91 -2.11 -29.79
N PRO A 23 26.75 -1.72 -29.24
CA PRO A 23 25.59 -2.58 -29.19
C PRO A 23 25.14 -2.90 -30.64
N ALA A 24 25.29 -4.16 -31.05
CA ALA A 24 24.71 -4.68 -32.27
C ALA A 24 23.40 -5.37 -31.92
N ALA A 25 22.30 -4.91 -32.50
CA ALA A 25 21.02 -5.61 -32.42
C ALA A 25 21.12 -6.89 -33.26
N PHE A 26 20.89 -8.04 -32.63
CA PHE A 26 20.69 -9.31 -33.32
C PHE A 26 19.19 -9.53 -33.47
N THR A 27 18.75 -9.76 -34.70
CA THR A 27 17.38 -10.20 -34.97
C THR A 27 17.28 -11.65 -34.52
N VAL A 28 16.54 -11.91 -33.45
CA VAL A 28 16.16 -13.27 -33.08
C VAL A 28 15.07 -13.69 -34.06
N GLU A 29 15.40 -14.61 -34.97
CA GLU A 29 14.39 -15.26 -35.79
C GLU A 29 13.40 -15.92 -34.83
N PRO A 30 12.09 -15.59 -34.91
CA PRO A 30 11.13 -16.18 -34.00
C PRO A 30 11.16 -17.69 -34.20
N GLU A 31 11.50 -18.43 -33.15
CA GLU A 31 11.43 -19.88 -33.18
C GLU A 31 9.97 -20.25 -33.47
N ALA A 32 9.73 -20.75 -34.69
CA ALA A 32 8.41 -21.16 -35.11
C ALA A 32 7.87 -22.13 -34.06
N PRO A 33 6.63 -21.92 -33.57
CA PRO A 33 6.09 -22.74 -32.49
C PRO A 33 6.06 -24.19 -32.96
N ARG A 34 7.01 -24.99 -32.47
CA ARG A 34 6.93 -26.44 -32.57
C ARG A 34 5.76 -26.84 -31.70
N THR A 35 4.60 -27.01 -32.33
CA THR A 35 3.44 -27.67 -31.74
C THR A 35 3.83 -29.13 -31.47
N ARG A 36 4.54 -29.36 -30.37
CA ARG A 36 4.53 -30.69 -29.76
C ARG A 36 3.16 -30.82 -29.10
N PRO A 37 2.36 -31.83 -29.46
CA PRO A 37 1.12 -32.11 -28.76
C PRO A 37 1.46 -32.25 -27.27
N ALA A 38 0.75 -31.51 -26.42
CA ALA A 38 0.81 -31.73 -24.99
C ALA A 38 0.18 -33.11 -24.73
N GLU A 39 1.01 -34.15 -24.69
CA GLU A 39 0.57 -35.44 -24.15
C GLU A 39 0.13 -35.21 -22.71
N ASN A 40 -1.17 -35.40 -22.48
CA ASN A 40 -1.76 -35.31 -21.16
C ASN A 40 -1.14 -36.41 -20.29
N ARG A 41 -0.12 -36.04 -19.51
CA ARG A 41 0.63 -36.98 -18.68
C ARG A 41 -0.24 -37.36 -17.48
N ALA A 42 -0.74 -38.58 -17.46
CA ALA A 42 -1.45 -39.11 -16.31
C ALA A 42 -0.52 -39.13 -15.07
N PRO A 43 -1.04 -38.82 -13.87
CA PRO A 43 -0.25 -38.85 -12.65
C PRO A 43 0.22 -40.29 -12.40
N ARG A 44 1.54 -40.49 -12.40
CA ARG A 44 2.15 -41.74 -11.95
C ARG A 44 2.37 -41.63 -10.45
N SER A 45 1.83 -42.58 -9.68
CA SER A 45 2.22 -42.78 -8.29
C SER A 45 3.65 -43.30 -8.25
N PHE A 46 4.50 -42.65 -7.46
CA PHE A 46 5.84 -43.17 -7.18
C PHE A 46 5.70 -44.40 -6.28
N ALA A 47 5.95 -45.59 -6.83
CA ALA A 47 6.15 -46.80 -6.06
C ALA A 47 7.65 -46.95 -5.80
N GLY A 48 8.16 -46.15 -4.87
CA GLY A 48 9.53 -46.25 -4.38
C GLY A 48 9.51 -46.11 -2.87
N ASP A 49 10.30 -46.94 -2.18
CA ASP A 49 10.54 -46.78 -0.75
C ASP A 49 11.05 -45.37 -0.48
N VAL A 50 10.44 -44.69 0.48
CA VAL A 50 10.90 -43.39 0.97
C VAL A 50 12.22 -43.61 1.68
N VAL A 51 13.33 -43.41 0.96
CA VAL A 51 14.67 -43.40 1.55
C VAL A 51 14.88 -42.04 2.21
N ILE A 52 14.89 -42.02 3.54
CA ILE A 52 15.27 -40.85 4.32
C ILE A 52 16.78 -40.69 4.13
N VAL A 53 17.17 -39.72 3.30
CA VAL A 53 18.57 -39.33 3.11
C VAL A 53 18.95 -38.45 4.30
N PRO A 54 20.08 -38.72 4.99
CA PRO A 54 20.53 -37.85 6.09
C PRO A 54 20.90 -36.45 5.56
N ASP A 55 20.72 -35.43 6.40
CA ASP A 55 20.85 -34.01 6.02
C ASP A 55 22.21 -33.63 5.40
N ASP A 56 23.26 -34.43 5.64
CA ASP A 56 24.61 -34.22 5.11
C ASP A 56 24.78 -34.57 3.62
N GLN A 57 23.82 -35.30 3.04
CA GLN A 57 23.84 -35.77 1.65
C GLN A 57 22.71 -35.18 0.80
N ASP A 58 21.94 -34.21 1.35
CA ASP A 58 20.90 -33.53 0.61
C ASP A 58 21.50 -32.44 -0.31
N PRO A 59 21.43 -32.60 -1.65
CA PRO A 59 21.95 -31.62 -2.60
C PRO A 59 21.26 -30.25 -2.52
N PHE A 60 20.10 -30.14 -1.87
CA PHE A 60 19.39 -28.87 -1.67
C PHE A 60 19.87 -28.12 -0.41
N ILE A 61 20.34 -28.82 0.63
CA ILE A 61 20.90 -28.20 1.85
C ILE A 61 22.29 -27.62 1.56
N ALA A 62 23.16 -28.38 0.88
CA ALA A 62 24.49 -27.91 0.47
C ALA A 62 24.43 -26.69 -0.47
N ALA A 63 23.38 -26.61 -1.32
CA ALA A 63 23.14 -25.45 -2.17
C ALA A 63 22.60 -24.23 -1.40
N THR A 64 21.99 -24.43 -0.23
CA THR A 64 21.45 -23.36 0.62
C THR A 64 22.54 -22.74 1.50
N GLU A 65 23.50 -23.53 1.99
CA GLU A 65 24.68 -23.01 2.73
C GLU A 65 25.67 -22.23 1.84
N ALA A 66 25.68 -22.49 0.53
CA ALA A 66 26.51 -21.78 -0.43
C ALA A 66 25.93 -20.42 -0.88
N LEU A 67 24.70 -20.08 -0.45
CA LEU A 67 24.11 -18.76 -0.73
C LEU A 67 24.64 -17.74 0.29
N PRO A 68 25.17 -16.59 -0.14
CA PRO A 68 25.58 -15.55 0.80
C PRO A 68 24.36 -15.12 1.63
N GLU A 69 24.52 -15.12 2.96
CA GLU A 69 23.50 -14.63 3.89
C GLU A 69 22.96 -13.28 3.41
N VAL A 70 21.65 -13.21 3.17
CA VAL A 70 20.98 -11.97 2.76
C VAL A 70 21.19 -10.96 3.88
N PRO A 71 21.90 -9.84 3.63
CA PRO A 71 22.23 -8.90 4.70
C PRO A 71 20.94 -8.33 5.27
N VAL A 72 20.69 -8.62 6.54
CA VAL A 72 19.62 -8.01 7.34
C VAL A 72 19.87 -6.50 7.32
N ALA A 73 18.93 -5.74 6.75
CA ALA A 73 19.06 -4.30 6.60
C ALA A 73 19.14 -3.62 7.97
N GLU A 74 20.34 -3.23 8.40
CA GLU A 74 20.52 -2.41 9.59
C GLU A 74 19.82 -1.05 9.42
N PRO A 75 19.17 -0.52 10.48
CA PRO A 75 18.50 0.77 10.42
C PRO A 75 19.52 1.87 10.08
N SER A 76 19.32 2.54 8.93
CA SER A 76 20.22 3.61 8.48
C SER A 76 20.42 4.66 9.59
N ARG A 77 21.68 4.84 10.02
CA ARG A 77 22.03 5.83 11.05
C ARG A 77 21.60 7.22 10.56
N ARG A 78 20.67 7.87 11.28
CA ARG A 78 20.18 9.22 10.98
C ARG A 78 21.36 10.20 10.89
N ARG A 79 21.87 10.44 9.68
CA ARG A 79 22.83 11.52 9.44
C ARG A 79 22.09 12.86 9.44
N PHE A 80 22.70 13.88 10.04
CA PHE A 80 22.25 15.26 9.91
C PHE A 80 22.13 15.59 8.42
N SER A 81 20.91 15.70 7.91
CA SER A 81 20.69 16.12 6.54
C SER A 81 20.91 17.63 6.49
N PHE A 82 21.82 18.10 5.64
CA PHE A 82 21.98 19.52 5.35
C PHE A 82 20.64 20.18 4.96
N ALA A 83 19.70 19.40 4.40
CA ALA A 83 18.34 19.87 4.14
C ALA A 83 17.58 20.24 5.43
N LYS A 84 17.74 19.48 6.54
CA LYS A 84 17.12 19.82 7.84
C LYS A 84 17.73 21.07 8.46
N LEU A 85 19.03 21.28 8.27
CA LEU A 85 19.69 22.50 8.73
C LEU A 85 19.24 23.71 7.91
N ALA A 86 19.18 23.57 6.58
CA ALA A 86 18.70 24.61 5.69
C ALA A 86 17.23 24.97 5.97
N THR A 87 16.35 23.99 6.17
CA THR A 87 14.94 24.27 6.53
C THR A 87 14.81 24.93 7.90
N GLY A 88 15.64 24.54 8.88
CA GLY A 88 15.70 25.21 10.18
C GLY A 88 16.15 26.67 10.08
N ALA A 89 17.23 26.93 9.35
CA ALA A 89 17.77 28.28 9.14
C ALA A 89 16.79 29.17 8.36
N PHE A 90 16.19 28.63 7.29
CA PHE A 90 15.21 29.36 6.49
C PHE A 90 13.93 29.62 7.29
N GLY A 91 13.47 28.64 8.08
CA GLY A 91 12.34 28.80 8.99
C GLY A 91 12.58 29.89 10.04
N LEU A 92 13.78 29.96 10.61
CA LEU A 92 14.16 31.01 11.55
C LEU A 92 14.16 32.39 10.89
N LEU A 93 14.78 32.53 9.71
CA LEU A 93 14.79 33.78 8.96
C LEU A 93 13.37 34.23 8.61
N LEU A 94 12.52 33.32 8.14
CA LEU A 94 11.13 33.63 7.79
C LEU A 94 10.32 34.05 9.03
N SER A 95 10.54 33.38 10.16
CA SER A 95 9.89 33.73 11.43
C SER A 95 10.29 35.12 11.91
N LEU A 96 11.58 35.46 11.82
CA LEU A 96 12.10 36.80 12.17
C LEU A 96 11.56 37.88 11.23
N ALA A 97 11.59 37.61 9.92
CA ALA A 97 11.07 38.54 8.92
C ALA A 97 9.57 38.81 9.11
N PHE A 98 8.78 37.76 9.37
CA PHE A 98 7.36 37.90 9.67
C PHE A 98 7.11 38.65 10.97
N GLY A 99 7.86 38.34 12.03
CA GLY A 99 7.75 39.04 13.32
C GLY A 99 8.03 40.54 13.19
N LEU A 100 9.11 40.92 12.51
CA LEU A 100 9.44 42.32 12.25
C LEU A 100 8.40 43.01 11.35
N TRP A 101 7.82 42.30 10.39
CA TRP A 101 6.77 42.84 9.53
C TRP A 101 5.48 43.14 10.33
N VAL A 102 5.05 42.21 11.20
CA VAL A 102 3.89 42.40 12.07
C VAL A 102 4.13 43.55 13.06
N ASP A 103 5.31 43.61 13.68
CA ASP A 103 5.68 44.66 14.64
C ASP A 103 5.65 46.06 14.00
N ARG A 104 6.22 46.21 12.80
CA ARG A 104 6.14 47.45 12.02
C ARG A 104 4.71 47.81 11.65
N LEU A 105 3.93 46.84 11.19
CA LEU A 105 2.53 47.06 10.82
C LEU A 105 1.72 47.58 12.01
N ILE A 106 1.88 46.99 13.20
CA ILE A 106 1.19 47.43 14.42
C ILE A 106 1.65 48.84 14.81
N SER A 107 2.96 49.10 14.79
CA SER A 107 3.54 50.41 15.12
C SER A 107 3.04 51.52 14.17
N ASP A 108 2.99 51.24 12.87
CA ASP A 108 2.48 52.17 11.85
C ASP A 108 0.97 52.44 12.03
N LEU A 109 0.20 51.47 12.51
CA LEU A 109 -1.23 51.64 12.81
C LEU A 109 -1.45 52.50 14.04
N PHE A 110 -0.67 52.31 15.11
CA PHE A 110 -0.71 53.18 16.30
C PHE A 110 -0.33 54.63 15.97
N ALA A 111 0.70 54.83 15.14
CA ALA A 111 1.12 56.17 14.73
C ALA A 111 0.05 56.94 13.96
N ARG A 112 -0.92 56.24 13.34
CA ARG A 112 -2.04 56.86 12.60
C ARG A 112 -3.24 57.12 13.49
N ALA A 113 -3.65 56.14 14.30
CA ALA A 113 -4.71 56.27 15.27
C ALA A 113 -4.68 55.14 16.31
N ASP A 114 -4.85 55.47 17.59
CA ASP A 114 -4.77 54.49 18.69
C ASP A 114 -5.77 53.34 18.55
N TRP A 115 -6.99 53.61 18.08
CA TRP A 115 -8.02 52.58 17.90
C TRP A 115 -7.66 51.54 16.82
N LEU A 116 -6.91 51.93 15.80
CA LEU A 116 -6.40 51.00 14.76
C LEU A 116 -5.34 50.07 15.34
N GLY A 117 -4.48 50.58 16.22
CA GLY A 117 -3.47 49.78 16.91
C GLY A 117 -4.11 48.69 17.80
N TYR A 118 -5.11 49.06 18.61
CA TYR A 118 -5.87 48.08 19.41
C TYR A 118 -6.60 47.04 18.54
N LEU A 119 -7.17 47.45 17.41
CA LEU A 119 -7.80 46.53 16.45
C LEU A 119 -6.77 45.55 15.86
N ALA A 120 -5.58 46.03 15.49
CA ALA A 120 -4.51 45.19 14.97
C ALA A 120 -4.03 44.16 16.00
N ILE A 121 -3.81 44.60 17.25
CA ILE A 121 -3.45 43.68 18.36
C ILE A 121 -4.56 42.64 18.56
N GLY A 122 -5.82 43.05 18.57
CA GLY A 122 -6.97 42.15 18.69
C GLY A 122 -7.01 41.11 17.56
N ALA A 123 -6.79 41.55 16.31
CA ALA A 123 -6.74 40.66 15.16
C ALA A 123 -5.58 39.65 15.23
N VAL A 124 -4.39 40.09 15.66
CA VAL A 124 -3.23 39.20 15.88
C VAL A 124 -3.52 38.19 16.99
N ALA A 125 -4.11 38.63 18.11
CA ALA A 125 -4.47 37.75 19.22
C ALA A 125 -5.48 36.67 18.79
N ILE A 126 -6.53 37.04 18.04
CA ILE A 126 -7.51 36.10 17.48
C ILE A 126 -6.83 35.14 16.49
N GLY A 127 -5.98 35.65 15.61
CA GLY A 127 -5.22 34.83 14.65
C GLY A 127 -4.32 33.81 15.35
N LEU A 128 -3.62 34.21 16.41
CA LEU A 128 -2.75 33.33 17.20
C LEU A 128 -3.55 32.28 17.98
N LEU A 129 -4.71 32.66 18.54
CA LEU A 129 -5.62 31.71 19.17
C LEU A 129 -6.16 30.67 18.17
N ALA A 130 -6.61 31.12 16.99
CA ALA A 130 -7.07 30.23 15.93
C ALA A 130 -5.96 29.27 15.45
N LEU A 131 -4.73 29.77 15.32
CA LEU A 131 -3.56 28.96 15.00
C LEU A 131 -3.29 27.91 16.09
N MET A 132 -3.31 28.30 17.36
CA MET A 132 -3.15 27.36 18.49
C MET A 132 -4.22 26.28 18.49
N VAL A 133 -5.49 26.62 18.25
CA VAL A 133 -6.58 25.64 18.15
C VAL A 133 -6.38 24.71 16.95
N ALA A 134 -5.97 25.24 15.79
CA ALA A 134 -5.70 24.43 14.60
C ALA A 134 -4.53 23.45 14.82
N VAL A 135 -3.42 23.92 15.39
CA VAL A 135 -2.24 23.09 15.72
C VAL A 135 -2.58 22.08 16.80
N GLY A 136 -3.30 22.48 17.85
CA GLY A 136 -3.75 21.58 18.92
C GLY A 136 -4.63 20.45 18.39
N ARG A 137 -5.60 20.76 17.52
CA ARG A 137 -6.42 19.74 16.83
C ARG A 137 -5.58 18.78 16.00
N GLU A 138 -4.53 19.28 15.37
CA GLU A 138 -3.64 18.49 14.55
C GLU A 138 -2.76 17.54 15.36
N LEU A 139 -2.17 18.02 16.47
CA LEU A 139 -1.37 17.21 17.38
C LEU A 139 -2.18 16.05 17.97
N VAL A 140 -3.45 16.30 18.32
CA VAL A 140 -4.37 15.25 18.78
C VAL A 140 -4.63 14.22 17.67
N GLY A 141 -4.73 14.64 16.41
CA GLY A 141 -4.86 13.75 15.26
C GLY A 141 -3.63 12.85 15.05
N LEU A 142 -2.43 13.40 15.24
CA LEU A 142 -1.17 12.67 15.13
C LEU A 142 -1.02 11.61 16.23
N TRP A 143 -1.26 11.97 17.50
CA TRP A 143 -1.14 11.04 18.62
C TRP A 143 -2.12 9.86 18.51
N ARG A 144 -3.31 10.09 17.96
CA ARG A 144 -4.30 9.03 17.75
C ARG A 144 -3.86 8.02 16.68
N LEU A 145 -3.18 8.46 15.64
CA LEU A 145 -2.66 7.56 14.60
C LEU A 145 -1.53 6.70 15.15
N ASP A 146 -0.60 7.29 15.92
CA ASP A 146 0.48 6.56 16.58
C ASP A 146 -0.07 5.51 17.55
N THR A 147 -1.16 5.83 18.29
CA THR A 147 -1.83 4.87 19.19
C THR A 147 -2.31 3.60 18.45
N VAL A 148 -2.79 3.73 17.21
CA VAL A 148 -3.24 2.58 16.40
C VAL A 148 -2.06 1.73 15.95
N GLN A 149 -0.93 2.36 15.60
CA GLN A 149 0.29 1.65 15.22
C GLN A 149 0.91 0.93 16.42
N ASP A 150 0.95 1.58 17.59
CA ASP A 150 1.42 0.98 18.83
C ASP A 150 0.58 -0.23 19.23
N LEU A 151 -0.76 -0.14 19.06
CA LEU A 151 -1.67 -1.25 19.32
C LEU A 151 -1.38 -2.47 18.43
N LYS A 152 -1.01 -2.24 17.16
CA LYS A 152 -0.67 -3.31 16.22
C LYS A 152 0.61 -4.04 16.64
N VAL A 153 1.63 -3.28 17.03
CA VAL A 153 2.91 -3.84 17.54
C VAL A 153 2.69 -4.59 18.86
N GLU A 154 1.88 -4.03 19.77
CA GLU A 154 1.53 -4.67 21.04
C GLU A 154 0.73 -5.96 20.82
N ALA A 155 -0.15 -6.00 19.82
CA ALA A 155 -0.91 -7.20 19.46
C ALA A 155 -0.03 -8.31 18.89
N GLU A 156 0.94 -7.96 18.04
CA GLU A 156 1.92 -8.92 17.50
C GLU A 156 2.77 -9.52 18.64
N ALA A 157 3.33 -8.67 19.50
CA ALA A 157 4.11 -9.09 20.66
C ALA A 157 3.28 -9.91 21.66
N ALA A 158 2.02 -9.54 21.91
CA ALA A 158 1.14 -10.26 22.82
C ALA A 158 0.83 -11.68 22.31
N ALA A 159 0.61 -11.83 21.00
CA ALA A 159 0.36 -13.13 20.39
C ALA A 159 1.61 -14.04 20.43
N GLU A 160 2.80 -13.49 20.22
CA GLU A 160 4.06 -14.24 20.30
C GLU A 160 4.41 -14.63 21.74
N SER A 161 4.15 -13.74 22.70
CA SER A 161 4.47 -13.99 24.11
C SER A 161 3.63 -15.10 24.77
N GLY A 162 2.48 -15.46 24.17
CA GLY A 162 1.51 -16.40 24.76
C GLY A 162 0.84 -15.91 26.05
N LYS A 163 1.10 -14.67 26.50
CA LYS A 163 0.59 -14.16 27.79
C LYS A 163 -0.83 -13.62 27.64
N ARG A 164 -1.82 -14.35 28.17
CA ARG A 164 -3.25 -13.95 28.16
C ARG A 164 -3.49 -12.52 28.66
N LYS A 165 -2.81 -12.07 29.73
CA LYS A 165 -2.99 -10.71 30.27
C LYS A 165 -2.64 -9.62 29.25
N GLN A 166 -1.64 -9.85 28.41
CA GLN A 166 -1.24 -8.90 27.37
C GLN A 166 -2.30 -8.90 26.24
N ALA A 167 -2.73 -10.08 25.79
CA ALA A 167 -3.80 -10.22 24.81
C ALA A 167 -5.12 -9.56 25.27
N ALA A 168 -5.51 -9.75 26.53
CA ALA A 168 -6.70 -9.12 27.12
C ALA A 168 -6.58 -7.58 27.16
N THR A 169 -5.38 -7.05 27.41
CA THR A 169 -5.11 -5.61 27.39
C THR A 169 -5.28 -5.03 25.98
N VAL A 170 -4.72 -5.71 24.98
CA VAL A 170 -4.86 -5.35 23.56
C VAL A 170 -6.33 -5.37 23.15
N VAL A 171 -7.06 -6.43 23.51
CA VAL A 171 -8.49 -6.56 23.21
C VAL A 171 -9.33 -5.47 23.88
N LYS A 172 -9.01 -5.11 25.13
CA LYS A 172 -9.69 -4.01 25.83
C LYS A 172 -9.44 -2.66 25.16
N LYS A 173 -8.19 -2.39 24.74
CA LYS A 173 -7.83 -1.18 23.97
C LYS A 173 -8.56 -1.13 22.63
N LEU A 174 -8.61 -2.26 21.91
CA LEU A 174 -9.34 -2.38 20.65
C LEU A 174 -10.84 -2.14 20.84
N THR A 175 -11.42 -2.74 21.87
CA THR A 175 -12.84 -2.56 22.23
C THR A 175 -13.15 -1.10 22.53
N ALA A 176 -12.29 -0.41 23.29
CA ALA A 176 -12.42 1.02 23.55
C ALA A 176 -12.33 1.88 22.28
N LEU A 177 -11.46 1.50 21.33
CA LEU A 177 -11.33 2.19 20.04
C LEU A 177 -12.61 2.11 19.21
N VAL A 178 -13.28 0.95 19.20
CA VAL A 178 -14.51 0.72 18.42
C VAL A 178 -15.81 0.95 19.21
N ALA A 179 -15.73 1.24 20.51
CA ALA A 179 -16.88 1.36 21.42
C ALA A 179 -17.97 2.33 20.92
N HIS A 180 -17.58 3.41 20.25
CA HIS A 180 -18.49 4.41 19.71
C HIS A 180 -19.30 3.94 18.47
N ARG A 181 -19.08 2.70 17.99
CA ARG A 181 -19.72 2.17 16.78
C ARG A 181 -20.76 1.12 17.11
N ALA A 182 -22.00 1.41 16.71
CA ALA A 182 -23.12 0.48 16.85
C ALA A 182 -22.90 -0.85 16.12
N GLU A 183 -22.11 -0.86 15.05
CA GLU A 183 -21.88 -2.03 14.19
C GLU A 183 -21.02 -3.10 14.86
N THR A 184 -20.15 -2.69 15.77
CA THR A 184 -19.33 -3.61 16.57
C THR A 184 -20.04 -4.06 17.85
N ALA A 185 -21.26 -3.58 18.14
CA ALA A 185 -21.95 -3.89 19.39
C ALA A 185 -22.21 -5.40 19.57
N ARG A 186 -22.46 -6.14 18.48
CA ARG A 186 -22.58 -7.61 18.53
C ARG A 186 -21.25 -8.24 18.94
N GLY A 187 -20.16 -7.89 18.27
CA GLY A 187 -18.84 -8.44 18.57
C GLY A 187 -18.36 -8.08 19.97
N GLN A 188 -18.68 -6.88 20.47
CA GLN A 188 -18.39 -6.48 21.85
C GLN A 188 -19.13 -7.36 22.86
N LYS A 189 -20.40 -7.69 22.61
CA LYS A 189 -21.16 -8.61 23.48
C LYS A 189 -20.58 -10.02 23.45
N THR A 190 -20.20 -10.52 22.27
CA THR A 190 -19.54 -11.83 22.14
C THR A 190 -18.25 -11.86 22.95
N LEU A 191 -17.44 -10.80 22.87
CA LEU A 191 -16.14 -10.73 23.54
C LEU A 191 -16.28 -10.62 25.07
N ALA A 192 -17.28 -9.87 25.54
CA ALA A 192 -17.61 -9.78 26.96
C ALA A 192 -18.12 -11.12 27.54
N ALA A 193 -18.87 -11.90 26.75
CA ALA A 193 -19.37 -13.20 27.19
C ALA A 193 -18.25 -14.26 27.37
N VAL A 194 -17.09 -14.04 26.74
CA VAL A 194 -15.97 -14.99 26.68
C VAL A 194 -14.76 -14.47 27.49
N GLU A 195 -14.91 -13.34 28.19
CA GLU A 195 -13.83 -12.71 28.96
C GLU A 195 -13.32 -13.59 30.10
N ASP A 196 -14.22 -14.36 30.73
CA ASP A 196 -13.91 -15.29 31.83
C ASP A 196 -13.52 -16.71 31.36
N ASP A 197 -13.67 -17.02 30.06
CA ASP A 197 -13.37 -18.34 29.51
C ASP A 197 -11.86 -18.55 29.31
N ILE A 198 -11.36 -19.76 29.56
CA ILE A 198 -9.95 -20.11 29.35
C ILE A 198 -9.67 -20.24 27.85
N ILE A 199 -9.08 -19.19 27.28
CA ILE A 199 -8.67 -19.07 25.87
C ILE A 199 -7.21 -18.62 25.84
N ASP A 200 -6.39 -19.23 24.99
CA ASP A 200 -5.00 -18.81 24.86
C ASP A 200 -4.88 -17.44 24.18
N ALA A 201 -3.74 -16.78 24.39
CA ALA A 201 -3.51 -15.42 23.91
C ALA A 201 -3.75 -15.22 22.39
N PRO A 202 -3.26 -16.08 21.47
CA PRO A 202 -3.47 -15.84 20.04
C PRO A 202 -4.94 -16.02 19.62
N GLN A 203 -5.66 -16.99 20.16
CA GLN A 203 -7.06 -17.26 19.84
C GLN A 203 -7.97 -16.14 20.36
N LEU A 204 -7.64 -15.52 21.49
CA LEU A 204 -8.36 -14.36 22.01
C LEU A 204 -8.21 -13.14 21.08
N ILE A 205 -7.01 -12.93 20.51
CA ILE A 205 -6.76 -11.86 19.53
C ILE A 205 -7.47 -12.17 18.20
N GLU A 206 -7.44 -13.43 17.73
CA GLU A 206 -8.14 -13.86 16.52
C GLU A 206 -9.67 -13.73 16.64
N LEU A 207 -10.23 -14.07 17.80
CA LEU A 207 -11.65 -13.89 18.08
C LEU A 207 -12.04 -12.41 18.05
N ALA A 208 -11.25 -11.55 18.70
CA ALA A 208 -11.44 -10.11 18.66
C ALA A 208 -11.34 -9.54 17.24
N GLU A 209 -10.39 -10.04 16.44
CA GLU A 209 -10.23 -9.67 15.03
C GLU A 209 -11.50 -10.01 14.23
N ARG A 210 -12.02 -11.24 14.33
CA ARG A 210 -13.20 -11.68 13.59
C ARG A 210 -14.45 -10.91 14.00
N GLU A 211 -14.71 -10.79 15.29
CA GLU A 211 -15.95 -10.25 15.80
C GLU A 211 -16.01 -8.71 15.70
N LEU A 212 -14.89 -8.01 15.92
CA LEU A 212 -14.85 -6.54 15.89
C LEU A 212 -14.49 -5.98 14.51
N LEU A 213 -13.56 -6.58 13.77
CA LEU A 213 -13.06 -6.00 12.52
C LEU A 213 -13.79 -6.50 11.28
N SER A 214 -14.37 -7.70 11.26
CA SER A 214 -15.11 -8.21 10.09
C SER A 214 -16.18 -7.23 9.54
N PRO A 215 -17.09 -6.64 10.34
CA PRO A 215 -18.07 -5.70 9.80
C PRO A 215 -17.43 -4.41 9.25
N LEU A 216 -16.29 -3.99 9.79
CA LEU A 216 -15.53 -2.84 9.30
C LEU A 216 -14.79 -3.19 8.00
N ASP A 217 -14.22 -4.39 7.90
CA ASP A 217 -13.48 -4.87 6.73
C ASP A 217 -14.41 -4.98 5.49
N VAL A 218 -15.67 -5.37 5.67
CA VAL A 218 -16.68 -5.37 4.60
C VAL A 218 -16.94 -3.96 4.06
N LYS A 219 -17.03 -2.97 4.96
CA LYS A 219 -17.21 -1.57 4.57
C LYS A 219 -15.96 -0.99 3.91
N ALA A 220 -14.78 -1.33 4.40
CA ALA A 220 -13.52 -0.96 3.80
C ALA A 220 -13.46 -1.44 2.34
N ARG A 221 -13.81 -2.71 2.10
CA ARG A 221 -13.92 -3.27 0.74
C ARG A 221 -14.89 -2.49 -0.14
N ALA A 222 -16.07 -2.13 0.38
CA ALA A 222 -17.05 -1.34 -0.36
C ALA A 222 -16.54 0.07 -0.70
N LEU A 223 -15.82 0.73 0.21
CA LEU A 223 -15.20 2.03 -0.04
C LEU A 223 -14.15 1.94 -1.16
N ILE A 224 -13.26 0.96 -1.09
CA ILE A 224 -12.22 0.71 -2.09
C ILE A 224 -12.87 0.47 -3.45
N LEU A 225 -13.87 -0.42 -3.51
CA LEU A 225 -14.55 -0.75 -4.76
C LEU A 225 -15.26 0.47 -5.37
N ASN A 226 -15.97 1.25 -4.57
CA ASN A 226 -16.68 2.44 -5.06
C ASN A 226 -15.71 3.51 -5.56
N SER A 227 -14.56 3.68 -4.90
CA SER A 227 -13.52 4.60 -5.35
C SER A 227 -12.83 4.11 -6.63
N ALA A 228 -12.51 2.83 -6.73
CA ALA A 228 -11.97 2.23 -7.94
C ALA A 228 -12.93 2.36 -9.13
N LYS A 229 -14.24 2.15 -8.93
CA LYS A 229 -15.27 2.36 -9.96
C LYS A 229 -15.36 3.81 -10.41
N ARG A 230 -15.38 4.76 -9.46
CA ARG A 230 -15.41 6.20 -9.78
C ARG A 230 -14.19 6.63 -10.59
N VAL A 231 -12.99 6.22 -10.16
CA VAL A 231 -11.75 6.49 -10.90
C VAL A 231 -11.81 5.87 -12.29
N SER A 232 -12.22 4.61 -12.41
CA SER A 232 -12.30 3.92 -13.69
C SER A 232 -13.22 4.62 -14.69
N VAL A 233 -14.40 5.06 -14.23
CA VAL A 233 -15.35 5.81 -15.06
C VAL A 233 -14.80 7.18 -15.44
N VAL A 234 -14.22 7.92 -14.48
CA VAL A 234 -13.69 9.27 -14.76
C VAL A 234 -12.51 9.23 -15.73
N THR A 235 -11.59 8.27 -15.58
CA THR A 235 -10.49 8.08 -16.52
C THR A 235 -10.98 7.70 -17.91
N ALA A 236 -11.96 6.80 -18.02
CA ALA A 236 -12.51 6.39 -19.32
C ALA A 236 -13.20 7.55 -20.06
N VAL A 237 -13.81 8.49 -19.33
CA VAL A 237 -14.58 9.61 -19.89
C VAL A 237 -13.74 10.88 -20.04
N SER A 238 -12.62 11.04 -19.32
CA SER A 238 -11.85 12.28 -19.30
C SER A 238 -11.11 12.53 -20.62
N PRO A 239 -11.31 13.70 -21.26
CA PRO A 239 -10.54 14.11 -22.43
C PRO A 239 -9.20 14.77 -22.09
N ARG A 240 -8.96 15.13 -20.82
CA ARG A 240 -7.74 15.83 -20.37
C ARG A 240 -6.99 15.04 -19.29
N ALA A 241 -5.75 14.65 -19.59
CA ALA A 241 -4.89 13.89 -18.67
C ALA A 241 -4.66 14.58 -17.32
N VAL A 242 -4.53 15.92 -17.30
CA VAL A 242 -4.33 16.69 -16.05
C VAL A 242 -5.55 16.60 -15.13
N VAL A 243 -6.76 16.64 -15.70
CA VAL A 243 -8.01 16.58 -14.94
C VAL A 243 -8.22 15.18 -14.36
N ASP A 244 -7.89 14.15 -15.14
CA ASP A 244 -7.92 12.77 -14.67
C ASP A 244 -6.95 12.56 -13.49
N LEU A 245 -5.68 12.93 -13.64
CA LEU A 245 -4.69 12.79 -12.57
C LEU A 245 -5.09 13.55 -11.30
N ALA A 246 -5.60 14.78 -11.44
CA ALA A 246 -6.09 15.56 -10.31
C ALA A 246 -7.27 14.88 -9.61
N TYR A 247 -8.22 14.31 -10.37
CA TYR A 247 -9.35 13.57 -9.81
C TYR A 247 -8.91 12.29 -9.10
N VAL A 248 -8.02 11.51 -9.71
CA VAL A 248 -7.46 10.29 -9.09
C VAL A 248 -6.78 10.63 -7.78
N LEU A 249 -5.94 11.68 -7.75
CA LEU A 249 -5.29 12.13 -6.53
C LEU A 249 -6.31 12.54 -5.46
N PHE A 250 -7.32 13.32 -5.83
CA PHE A 250 -8.40 13.71 -4.93
C PHE A 250 -9.15 12.50 -4.35
N GLU A 251 -9.51 11.53 -5.20
CA GLU A 251 -10.25 10.34 -4.79
C GLU A 251 -9.39 9.42 -3.92
N VAL A 252 -8.08 9.31 -4.18
CA VAL A 252 -7.13 8.59 -3.32
C VAL A 252 -7.03 9.24 -1.94
N VAL A 253 -6.86 10.56 -1.86
CA VAL A 253 -6.82 11.28 -0.57
C VAL A 253 -8.13 11.09 0.19
N ARG A 254 -9.26 11.18 -0.50
CA ARG A 254 -10.59 10.98 0.10
C ARG A 254 -10.81 9.53 0.57
N LEU A 255 -10.33 8.54 -0.18
CA LEU A 255 -10.38 7.13 0.17
C LEU A 255 -9.54 6.83 1.41
N VAL A 256 -8.29 7.30 1.45
CA VAL A 256 -7.38 7.14 2.60
C VAL A 256 -7.98 7.79 3.84
N ARG A 257 -8.59 8.97 3.71
CA ARG A 257 -9.31 9.63 4.81
C ARG A 257 -10.47 8.79 5.33
N SER A 258 -11.30 8.30 4.41
CA SER A 258 -12.45 7.47 4.75
C SER A 258 -12.01 6.17 5.41
N MET A 259 -10.85 5.61 5.02
CA MET A 259 -10.27 4.39 5.60
C MET A 259 -9.77 4.63 7.03
N ALA A 260 -9.01 5.71 7.24
CA ALA A 260 -8.51 6.09 8.55
C ALA A 260 -9.67 6.42 9.52
N ASP A 261 -10.67 7.15 9.04
CA ASP A 261 -11.90 7.42 9.79
C ASP A 261 -12.69 6.13 10.07
N LEU A 262 -12.68 5.12 9.19
CA LEU A 262 -13.37 3.84 9.39
C LEU A 262 -12.74 3.00 10.50
N TYR A 263 -11.40 2.96 10.59
CA TYR A 263 -10.68 2.20 11.63
C TYR A 263 -10.39 3.01 12.91
N GLY A 264 -10.76 4.31 12.95
CA GLY A 264 -10.74 5.13 14.16
C GLY A 264 -9.54 6.07 14.30
N GLY A 265 -8.57 6.00 13.40
CA GLY A 265 -7.46 6.94 13.32
C GLY A 265 -7.87 8.22 12.61
N ARG A 266 -8.79 9.02 13.17
CA ARG A 266 -9.25 10.32 12.59
C ARG A 266 -8.04 11.22 12.28
N PRO A 267 -7.54 11.26 11.04
CA PRO A 267 -6.27 11.92 10.77
C PRO A 267 -6.52 13.44 10.65
N GLY A 268 -5.63 14.22 11.24
CA GLY A 268 -5.53 15.66 10.94
C GLY A 268 -4.99 15.90 9.52
N SER A 269 -4.82 17.17 9.13
CA SER A 269 -4.28 17.56 7.83
C SER A 269 -2.81 17.15 7.63
N LEU A 270 -1.94 17.33 8.63
CA LEU A 270 -0.55 16.85 8.65
C LEU A 270 -0.48 15.33 8.84
N GLY A 271 -1.35 14.77 9.69
CA GLY A 271 -1.50 13.32 9.84
C GLY A 271 -1.88 12.62 8.53
N MET A 272 -2.75 13.25 7.74
CA MET A 272 -3.11 12.79 6.41
C MET A 272 -1.90 12.74 5.46
N LEU A 273 -1.09 13.79 5.42
CA LEU A 273 0.10 13.81 4.56
C LEU A 273 1.10 12.73 4.95
N ARG A 274 1.30 12.50 6.25
CA ARG A 274 2.16 11.42 6.74
C ARG A 274 1.59 10.04 6.39
N LEU A 275 0.31 9.80 6.65
CA LEU A 275 -0.36 8.54 6.32
C LEU A 275 -0.29 8.25 4.82
N LEU A 276 -0.54 9.26 3.98
CA LEU A 276 -0.47 9.13 2.53
C LEU A 276 0.95 8.76 2.08
N ARG A 277 1.98 9.43 2.64
CA ARG A 277 3.39 9.08 2.40
C ARG A 277 3.69 7.65 2.83
N ASP A 278 3.21 7.23 3.99
CA ASP A 278 3.47 5.90 4.53
C ASP A 278 2.75 4.82 3.68
N VAL A 279 1.55 5.10 3.14
CA VAL A 279 0.86 4.23 2.16
C VAL A 279 1.67 4.09 0.87
N PHE A 280 2.17 5.21 0.32
CA PHE A 280 3.00 5.16 -0.88
C PHE A 280 4.34 4.46 -0.63
N ALA A 281 4.95 4.65 0.54
CA ALA A 281 6.16 3.94 0.94
C ALA A 281 5.91 2.43 1.07
N HIS A 282 4.81 2.05 1.73
CA HIS A 282 4.39 0.65 1.82
C HIS A 282 4.16 0.06 0.43
N LEU A 283 3.52 0.80 -0.47
CA LEU A 283 3.30 0.36 -1.85
C LEU A 283 4.61 0.22 -2.63
N ALA A 284 5.59 1.12 -2.42
CA ALA A 284 6.91 1.01 -3.04
C ALA A 284 7.66 -0.25 -2.58
N VAL A 285 7.58 -0.57 -1.28
CA VAL A 285 8.20 -1.74 -0.67
C VAL A 285 7.48 -3.04 -1.05
N THR A 286 6.15 -3.05 -1.01
CA THR A 286 5.32 -4.25 -1.24
C THR A 286 4.86 -4.42 -2.69
N GLY A 287 5.18 -3.50 -3.60
CA GLY A 287 4.42 -3.42 -4.86
C GLY A 287 5.07 -2.87 -6.12
N SER A 288 6.38 -2.65 -6.15
CA SER A 288 7.08 -2.24 -7.37
C SER A 288 7.28 -3.35 -8.42
N ILE A 289 7.21 -4.63 -8.05
CA ILE A 289 7.71 -5.73 -8.91
C ILE A 289 6.61 -6.43 -9.77
N ALA A 290 5.32 -6.32 -9.43
CA ALA A 290 4.30 -7.23 -9.97
C ALA A 290 3.42 -6.68 -11.12
N ILE A 291 3.66 -5.47 -11.63
CA ILE A 291 2.72 -4.79 -12.54
C ILE A 291 3.13 -4.89 -14.02
N GLY A 292 4.42 -4.99 -14.33
CA GLY A 292 4.89 -4.92 -15.72
C GLY A 292 4.57 -6.16 -16.56
N ASP A 293 4.58 -7.35 -15.96
CA ASP A 293 4.71 -8.59 -16.74
C ASP A 293 3.35 -9.29 -17.01
N GLY A 294 2.44 -9.29 -16.04
CA GLY A 294 1.18 -10.06 -16.15
C GLY A 294 0.10 -9.41 -17.02
N LEU A 295 0.03 -8.08 -17.05
CA LEU A 295 -1.06 -7.37 -17.74
C LEU A 295 -0.74 -7.05 -19.20
N ALA A 296 0.53 -6.83 -19.53
CA ALA A 296 0.97 -6.64 -20.91
C ALA A 296 0.69 -7.91 -21.74
N GLN A 297 1.05 -9.08 -21.21
CA GLN A 297 0.92 -10.36 -21.92
C GLN A 297 -0.54 -10.77 -22.18
N GLN A 298 -1.48 -10.38 -21.31
CA GLN A 298 -2.90 -10.74 -21.45
C GLN A 298 -3.71 -9.75 -22.29
N VAL A 299 -3.31 -8.48 -22.33
CA VAL A 299 -3.99 -7.46 -23.16
C VAL A 299 -3.48 -7.46 -24.60
N LEU A 300 -2.24 -7.89 -24.85
CA LEU A 300 -1.67 -7.99 -26.21
C LEU A 300 -2.13 -9.23 -27.00
N GLY A 301 -2.70 -10.25 -26.35
CA GLY A 301 -3.02 -11.53 -26.99
C GLY A 301 -4.37 -11.64 -27.72
N HIS A 302 -5.32 -10.73 -27.52
CA HIS A 302 -6.69 -10.84 -28.09
C HIS A 302 -7.11 -9.55 -28.81
N GLY A 303 -6.74 -9.41 -30.07
CA GLY A 303 -7.02 -8.25 -30.91
C GLY A 303 -8.47 -8.14 -31.42
N LEU A 304 -9.41 -7.69 -30.59
CA LEU A 304 -10.82 -7.52 -31.02
C LEU A 304 -11.54 -6.19 -30.66
N ALA A 305 -10.91 -5.17 -30.05
CA ALA A 305 -11.65 -3.97 -29.61
C ALA A 305 -10.90 -2.61 -29.72
N ALA A 306 -10.10 -2.42 -30.77
CA ALA A 306 -8.98 -1.47 -30.86
C ALA A 306 -9.24 0.06 -30.75
N ARG A 307 -10.46 0.58 -30.49
CA ARG A 307 -10.66 2.04 -30.27
C ARG A 307 -11.59 2.42 -29.13
N LEU A 308 -12.49 1.54 -28.71
CA LEU A 308 -13.29 1.73 -27.49
C LEU A 308 -12.59 1.07 -26.27
N SER A 309 -11.80 0.02 -26.51
CA SER A 309 -11.09 -0.73 -25.45
C SER A 309 -9.88 0.01 -24.88
N THR A 310 -9.26 0.94 -25.60
CA THR A 310 -8.07 1.64 -25.10
C THR A 310 -8.40 2.53 -23.91
N ARG A 311 -9.46 3.35 -23.99
CA ARG A 311 -9.89 4.22 -22.88
C ARG A 311 -10.59 3.47 -21.75
N LEU A 312 -11.38 2.44 -22.07
CA LEU A 312 -11.97 1.57 -21.05
C LEU A 312 -10.90 0.76 -20.32
N GLY A 313 -9.89 0.26 -21.05
CA GLY A 313 -8.75 -0.44 -20.49
C GLY A 313 -7.91 0.46 -19.58
N GLU A 314 -7.63 1.70 -20.00
CA GLU A 314 -6.96 2.71 -19.18
C GLU A 314 -7.73 3.01 -17.90
N GLY A 315 -9.06 3.17 -17.98
CA GLY A 315 -9.90 3.35 -16.80
C GLY A 315 -9.88 2.14 -15.87
N VAL A 316 -9.94 0.92 -16.38
CA VAL A 316 -9.84 -0.30 -15.55
C VAL A 316 -8.48 -0.38 -14.87
N ILE A 317 -7.39 -0.07 -15.57
CA ILE A 317 -6.04 -0.04 -15.02
C ILE A 317 -5.93 0.98 -13.89
N ASN A 318 -6.40 2.21 -14.08
CA ASN A 318 -6.36 3.25 -13.05
C ASN A 318 -7.28 2.92 -11.87
N GLY A 319 -8.44 2.31 -12.12
CA GLY A 319 -9.32 1.78 -11.09
C GLY A 319 -8.66 0.68 -10.26
N LEU A 320 -7.93 -0.23 -10.90
CA LEU A 320 -7.20 -1.30 -10.22
C LEU A 320 -6.02 -0.75 -9.38
N MET A 321 -5.30 0.25 -9.89
CA MET A 321 -4.27 0.95 -9.11
C MET A 321 -4.87 1.65 -7.89
N THR A 322 -6.03 2.28 -8.06
CA THR A 322 -6.77 2.89 -6.94
C THR A 322 -7.19 1.84 -5.92
N ALA A 323 -7.65 0.67 -6.36
CA ALA A 323 -7.98 -0.44 -5.47
C ALA A 323 -6.75 -0.92 -4.69
N ARG A 324 -5.60 -1.04 -5.37
CA ARG A 324 -4.32 -1.42 -4.74
C ARG A 324 -3.87 -0.43 -3.67
N ILE A 325 -3.96 0.87 -3.96
CA ILE A 325 -3.68 1.93 -2.99
C ILE A 325 -4.66 1.83 -1.81
N GLY A 326 -5.93 1.55 -2.08
CA GLY A 326 -6.95 1.31 -1.06
C GLY A 326 -6.63 0.11 -0.14
N ILE A 327 -6.15 -1.01 -0.69
CA ILE A 327 -5.72 -2.18 0.08
C ILE A 327 -4.51 -1.83 0.94
N ALA A 328 -3.51 -1.13 0.38
CA ALA A 328 -2.36 -0.67 1.16
C ALA A 328 -2.79 0.28 2.30
N ALA A 329 -3.72 1.21 2.03
CA ALA A 329 -4.28 2.06 3.06
C ALA A 329 -5.01 1.27 4.15
N MET A 330 -5.74 0.22 3.78
CA MET A 330 -6.38 -0.71 4.72
C MET A 330 -5.33 -1.39 5.62
N ASP A 331 -4.24 -1.91 5.05
CA ASP A 331 -3.17 -2.59 5.82
C ASP A 331 -2.51 -1.66 6.86
N LEU A 332 -2.36 -0.37 6.55
CA LEU A 332 -1.79 0.63 7.46
C LEU A 332 -2.79 1.13 8.51
N CYS A 333 -4.06 1.29 8.15
CA CYS A 333 -5.07 1.85 9.05
C CYS A 333 -5.66 0.79 10.00
N ARG A 334 -5.57 -0.49 9.65
CA ARG A 334 -6.17 -1.58 10.44
C ARG A 334 -5.39 -1.79 11.75
N PRO A 335 -6.08 -1.83 12.92
CA PRO A 335 -5.43 -1.91 14.24
C PRO A 335 -4.84 -3.27 14.59
N LEU A 336 -5.27 -4.34 13.90
CA LEU A 336 -4.71 -5.69 14.04
C LEU A 336 -4.21 -6.21 12.68
N PRO A 337 -3.14 -7.01 12.65
CA PRO A 337 -2.73 -7.71 11.43
C PRO A 337 -3.77 -8.76 11.01
N PHE A 338 -3.78 -9.14 9.73
CA PHE A 338 -4.64 -10.21 9.22
C PHE A 338 -4.11 -11.56 9.69
N ARG A 339 -4.72 -12.16 10.72
CA ARG A 339 -4.42 -13.53 11.16
C ARG A 339 -5.62 -14.45 10.93
N ALA A 340 -6.76 -14.05 11.45
CA ALA A 340 -8.00 -14.80 11.36
C ALA A 340 -8.85 -14.41 10.15
N ALA A 341 -8.74 -13.17 9.66
CA ALA A 341 -9.46 -12.70 8.49
C ALA A 341 -8.60 -12.80 7.21
N LYS A 342 -9.22 -13.19 6.09
CA LYS A 342 -8.52 -13.23 4.78
C LYS A 342 -8.23 -11.80 4.31
N ARG A 343 -6.96 -11.51 4.02
CA ARG A 343 -6.55 -10.25 3.39
C ARG A 343 -7.18 -10.12 1.99
N PRO A 344 -7.86 -8.99 1.67
CA PRO A 344 -8.41 -8.76 0.34
C PRO A 344 -7.32 -8.78 -0.74
N GLY A 345 -7.52 -9.57 -1.79
CA GLY A 345 -6.62 -9.63 -2.94
C GLY A 345 -7.04 -8.66 -4.04
N ILE A 346 -6.08 -8.24 -4.87
CA ILE A 346 -6.36 -7.42 -6.07
C ILE A 346 -7.31 -8.17 -7.01
N GLY A 347 -7.19 -9.49 -7.11
CA GLY A 347 -8.09 -10.35 -7.90
C GLY A 347 -9.56 -10.29 -7.48
N ASP A 348 -9.83 -10.08 -6.18
CA ASP A 348 -11.20 -9.95 -5.66
C ASP A 348 -11.90 -8.67 -6.17
N PHE A 349 -11.14 -7.68 -6.65
CA PHE A 349 -11.66 -6.45 -7.22
C PHE A 349 -11.76 -6.49 -8.74
N ILE A 350 -10.94 -7.30 -9.43
CA ILE A 350 -10.98 -7.42 -10.91
C ILE A 350 -12.37 -7.88 -11.39
N GLY A 351 -12.94 -8.90 -10.71
CA GLY A 351 -14.27 -9.42 -11.03
C GLY A 351 -15.41 -8.43 -10.77
N ASP A 352 -15.26 -7.56 -9.76
CA ASP A 352 -16.26 -6.55 -9.40
C ASP A 352 -16.13 -5.23 -10.18
N LEU A 353 -14.97 -5.01 -10.83
CA LEU A 353 -14.67 -3.85 -11.67
C LEU A 353 -14.97 -4.10 -13.15
N THR A 354 -14.97 -5.36 -13.59
CA THR A 354 -15.44 -5.71 -14.93
C THR A 354 -16.95 -5.47 -14.96
N PRO A 355 -17.49 -4.69 -15.92
CA PRO A 355 -18.93 -4.47 -16.01
C PRO A 355 -19.60 -5.81 -16.31
N SER A 356 -20.10 -6.47 -15.27
CA SER A 356 -20.96 -7.62 -15.45
C SER A 356 -22.24 -7.11 -16.10
N MET A 357 -22.44 -7.41 -17.38
CA MET A 357 -23.72 -7.34 -18.09
C MET A 357 -24.73 -8.33 -17.48
N LYS A 358 -24.89 -8.35 -16.16
CA LYS A 358 -25.98 -9.06 -15.52
C LYS A 358 -27.13 -8.08 -15.41
N GLY A 359 -27.89 -8.05 -16.51
CA GLY A 359 -29.21 -7.45 -16.57
C GLY A 359 -29.98 -7.83 -15.32
N LYS A 360 -30.61 -6.80 -14.75
CA LYS A 360 -31.57 -6.88 -13.67
C LYS A 360 -32.78 -7.65 -14.21
N ASP A 361 -32.75 -8.98 -14.17
CA ASP A 361 -33.94 -9.79 -14.45
C ASP A 361 -34.94 -9.52 -13.32
N GLY A 362 -35.96 -8.76 -13.70
CA GLY A 362 -37.06 -8.37 -12.86
C GLY A 362 -37.78 -9.60 -12.32
N THR A 363 -37.81 -9.68 -11.00
CA THR A 363 -38.75 -10.49 -10.25
C THR A 363 -40.16 -10.05 -10.64
N LYS A 364 -40.83 -10.85 -11.49
CA LYS A 364 -42.29 -10.89 -11.57
C LYS A 364 -42.73 -12.27 -11.12
N THR A 365 -42.97 -12.38 -9.82
CA THR A 365 -43.95 -13.30 -9.26
C THR A 365 -45.29 -12.58 -9.26
N GLY A 366 -46.27 -13.21 -9.91
CA GLY A 366 -47.66 -12.81 -10.03
C GLY A 366 -48.37 -13.91 -10.78
#